data_AF-A0A965QVX9-F1
#
_entry.id   AF-A0A965QVX9-F1
#
_cell.length_a   1.000
_cell.length_b   1.000
_cell.length_c   1.000
_cell.angle_alpha   90.00
_cell.angle_beta   90.00
_cell.angle_gamma   90.00
#
_symmetry.space_group_name_H-M   'P 1'
#
loop_
_entity.id
_entity.type
_entity.pdbx_description
1 polymer ?
#
loop_
_entity_poly.entity_id
_entity_poly.type
_entity_poly.pdbx_seq_one_letter_code
_entity_poly.pdbx_strand_id
1 'polypeptide(L)'
;MAQRFIIVLAGVAAVACSHAQAQQVVVQQPQFEMFTAPTTVLVPDGGSAALGGVGSAAGGRVMNGPLRTGSASAFSRGASSARVHVYVHDFEAMDAKLLGEADATRAPIVTPPPQPRRSGALWARPMRRPPAVAP
;
A
#
# COMPACT_ATOMS: atom_id res chain seq x y z
N MET A 1 51.56 -30.46 -42.81
CA MET A 1 50.97 -29.28 -42.12
C MET A 1 49.48 -29.45 -41.79
N ALA A 2 48.67 -30.05 -42.67
CA ALA A 2 47.21 -30.19 -42.46
C ALA A 2 46.80 -30.90 -41.16
N GLN A 3 47.50 -31.96 -40.75
CA GLN A 3 47.15 -32.75 -39.55
C GLN A 3 47.27 -31.96 -38.24
N ARG A 4 48.23 -31.03 -38.16
CA ARG A 4 48.40 -30.16 -36.97
C ARG A 4 47.28 -29.13 -36.89
N PHE A 5 46.81 -28.63 -38.03
CA PHE A 5 45.66 -27.72 -38.11
C PHE A 5 44.35 -28.42 -37.70
N ILE A 6 44.15 -29.67 -38.10
CA ILE A 6 42.95 -30.45 -37.75
C ILE A 6 42.87 -30.69 -36.24
N ILE A 7 44.00 -31.01 -35.59
CA ILE A 7 44.04 -31.23 -34.14
C ILE A 7 43.74 -29.93 -33.37
N VAL A 8 44.28 -28.80 -33.82
CA VAL A 8 43.99 -27.49 -33.21
C VAL A 8 42.53 -27.11 -33.42
N LEU A 9 41.98 -27.31 -34.62
CA LEU A 9 40.58 -27.03 -34.92
C LEU A 9 39.63 -27.91 -34.08
N ALA A 10 39.94 -29.20 -33.92
CA ALA A 10 39.18 -30.13 -33.10
C ALA A 10 39.26 -29.77 -31.60
N GLY A 11 40.42 -29.32 -31.12
CA GLY A 11 40.58 -28.82 -29.76
C GLY A 11 39.76 -27.55 -29.49
N VAL A 12 39.76 -26.60 -30.43
CA VAL A 12 38.95 -25.37 -30.33
C VAL A 12 37.45 -25.67 -30.39
N ALA A 13 37.03 -26.60 -31.25
CA ALA A 13 35.64 -27.04 -31.34
C ALA A 13 35.15 -27.75 -30.06
N ALA A 14 36.00 -28.56 -29.42
CA ALA A 14 35.67 -29.23 -28.16
C ALA A 14 35.51 -28.23 -27.00
N VAL A 15 36.34 -27.18 -26.95
CA VAL A 15 36.22 -26.10 -25.95
C VAL A 15 34.98 -25.24 -26.19
N ALA A 16 34.61 -25.00 -27.45
CA ALA A 16 33.40 -24.24 -27.80
C ALA A 16 32.10 -24.98 -27.42
N CYS A 17 32.06 -26.31 -27.54
CA CYS A 17 30.87 -27.13 -27.26
C CYS A 17 30.60 -27.39 -25.77
N SER A 18 31.45 -26.95 -24.83
CA SER A 18 31.32 -27.29 -23.41
C SER A 18 30.35 -26.40 -22.61
N HIS A 19 29.59 -25.51 -23.25
CA HIS A 19 28.58 -24.69 -22.57
C HIS A 19 27.26 -25.47 -22.43
N ALA A 20 27.26 -26.47 -21.54
CA ALA A 20 26.02 -27.07 -21.07
C ALA A 20 25.19 -25.98 -20.37
N GLN A 21 24.19 -25.45 -21.09
CA GLN A 21 23.20 -24.55 -20.51
C GLN A 21 22.37 -25.37 -19.53
N ALA A 22 22.67 -25.26 -18.25
CA ALA A 22 21.81 -25.81 -17.21
C ALA A 22 20.42 -25.18 -17.36
N GLN A 23 19.43 -25.97 -17.81
CA GLN A 23 18.05 -25.51 -17.85
C GLN A 23 17.59 -25.26 -16.42
N GLN A 24 17.43 -23.98 -16.08
CA GLN A 24 16.90 -23.55 -14.80
C GLN A 24 15.41 -23.93 -14.76
N VAL A 25 15.11 -25.10 -14.21
CA VAL A 25 13.74 -25.54 -13.95
C VAL A 25 13.20 -24.73 -12.78
N VAL A 26 12.46 -23.66 -13.08
CA VAL A 26 11.79 -22.85 -12.06
C VAL A 26 10.49 -23.56 -11.67
N VAL A 27 10.52 -24.30 -10.57
CA VAL A 27 9.30 -24.80 -9.96
C VAL A 27 8.62 -23.59 -9.29
N GLN A 28 7.45 -23.19 -9.80
CA GLN A 28 6.66 -22.12 -9.18
C GLN A 28 5.92 -22.68 -7.97
N GLN A 29 6.67 -22.92 -6.89
CA GLN A 29 6.07 -23.24 -5.61
C GLN A 29 5.70 -21.92 -4.90
N PRO A 30 4.49 -21.81 -4.34
CA PRO A 30 4.18 -20.72 -3.43
C PRO A 30 5.09 -20.85 -2.21
N GLN A 31 5.91 -19.82 -1.98
CA GLN A 31 6.76 -19.73 -0.79
C GLN A 31 6.07 -18.82 0.22
N PHE A 32 5.86 -19.32 1.44
CA PHE A 32 5.27 -18.55 2.53
C PHE A 32 6.32 -18.31 3.60
N GLU A 33 6.60 -17.04 3.90
CA GLU A 33 7.38 -16.64 5.06
C GLU A 33 6.41 -16.24 6.17
N MET A 34 6.45 -16.95 7.31
CA MET A 34 5.56 -16.71 8.43
C MET A 34 6.35 -16.35 9.68
N PHE A 35 5.97 -15.24 10.31
CA PHE A 35 6.46 -14.81 11.61
C PHE A 35 5.30 -14.83 12.61
N THR A 36 5.40 -15.67 13.65
CA THR A 36 4.38 -15.85 14.69
C THR A 36 5.01 -15.76 16.07
N ALA A 37 4.39 -14.98 16.96
CA ALA A 37 4.82 -14.83 18.35
C ALA A 37 3.65 -15.14 19.32
N PRO A 38 3.47 -16.41 19.73
CA PRO A 38 2.40 -16.80 20.65
C PRO A 38 2.77 -16.37 22.07
N THR A 39 2.41 -15.13 22.42
CA THR A 39 2.73 -14.51 23.71
C THR A 39 1.52 -13.79 24.26
N THR A 40 1.51 -13.58 25.57
CA THR A 40 0.49 -12.78 26.25
C THR A 40 1.16 -11.54 26.82
N VAL A 41 0.56 -10.38 26.57
CA VAL A 41 1.05 -9.09 27.05
C VAL A 41 -0.05 -8.38 27.80
N LEU A 42 0.28 -7.75 28.93
CA LEU A 42 -0.60 -6.83 29.62
C LEU A 42 -0.49 -5.47 28.92
N VAL A 43 -1.59 -4.99 28.35
CA VAL A 43 -1.65 -3.70 27.66
C VAL A 43 -2.59 -2.78 28.44
N PRO A 44 -2.20 -1.53 28.74
CA PRO A 44 -3.12 -0.55 29.31
C PRO A 44 -4.29 -0.25 28.35
N ASP A 45 -5.40 0.22 28.90
CA ASP A 45 -6.56 0.63 28.10
C ASP A 45 -6.19 1.78 27.15
N GLY A 46 -6.45 1.62 25.84
CA GLY A 46 -6.00 2.57 24.81
C GLY A 46 -4.50 2.52 24.52
N GLY A 47 -3.78 1.61 25.15
CA GLY A 47 -2.34 1.45 25.05
C GLY A 47 -1.89 0.59 23.87
N SER A 48 -0.58 0.49 23.74
CA SER A 48 0.08 -0.39 22.79
C SER A 48 1.22 -1.14 23.45
N ALA A 49 1.44 -2.38 23.02
CA ALA A 49 2.54 -3.19 23.48
C ALA A 49 3.25 -3.85 22.30
N ALA A 50 4.58 -3.95 22.39
CA ALA A 50 5.37 -4.70 21.43
C ALA A 50 5.35 -6.18 21.80
N LEU A 51 4.94 -7.03 20.86
CA LEU A 51 5.03 -8.49 20.98
C LEU A 51 6.45 -8.98 20.68
N GLY A 52 7.21 -8.21 19.90
CA GLY A 52 8.60 -8.49 19.56
C GLY A 52 8.87 -8.33 18.08
N GLY A 53 10.03 -8.80 17.64
CA GLY A 53 10.40 -8.79 16.23
C GLY A 53 11.64 -9.62 15.96
N VAL A 54 11.83 -9.97 14.69
CA VAL A 54 12.97 -10.69 14.14
C VAL A 54 13.73 -9.78 13.17
N GLY A 55 15.05 -9.90 13.14
CA GLY A 55 15.94 -9.18 12.23
C GLY A 55 16.90 -10.17 11.55
N SER A 56 17.37 -9.82 10.36
CA SER A 56 18.19 -10.60 9.43
C SER A 56 19.15 -9.61 8.73
N ALA A 57 20.37 -9.97 8.26
CA ALA A 57 21.33 -9.04 7.59
C ALA A 57 22.10 -9.41 6.22
N ALA A 58 21.92 -8.65 5.06
CA ALA A 58 22.29 -8.84 3.61
C ALA A 58 23.28 -8.06 2.75
N GLY A 59 24.11 -8.79 1.98
CA GLY A 59 24.95 -8.31 0.90
C GLY A 59 26.11 -9.21 0.43
N GLY A 60 26.30 -9.25 -0.88
CA GLY A 60 27.34 -10.07 -1.50
C GLY A 60 28.35 -9.35 -2.34
N ARG A 61 29.44 -10.04 -2.69
CA ARG A 61 30.43 -9.64 -3.67
C ARG A 61 30.89 -10.82 -4.51
N VAL A 62 30.53 -10.82 -5.79
CA VAL A 62 31.03 -11.77 -6.79
C VAL A 62 32.20 -11.17 -7.57
N MET A 63 33.28 -11.94 -7.77
CA MET A 63 34.53 -11.57 -8.41
C MET A 63 34.84 -12.56 -9.54
N ASN A 64 34.74 -12.11 -10.79
CA ASN A 64 35.01 -12.93 -11.98
C ASN A 64 36.06 -12.25 -12.88
N GLY A 65 37.08 -12.99 -13.33
CA GLY A 65 38.10 -12.53 -14.27
C GLY A 65 39.16 -13.61 -14.62
N PRO A 66 39.96 -13.41 -15.68
CA PRO A 66 40.87 -14.43 -16.24
C PRO A 66 42.05 -14.84 -15.33
N LEU A 67 42.38 -14.03 -14.31
CA LEU A 67 43.39 -14.32 -13.27
C LEU A 67 42.80 -14.39 -11.85
N ARG A 68 41.50 -14.09 -11.69
CA ARG A 68 40.76 -14.19 -10.42
C ARG A 68 39.40 -14.79 -10.70
N THR A 69 39.33 -16.10 -10.56
CA THR A 69 38.19 -16.94 -10.94
C THR A 69 37.11 -16.94 -9.85
N GLY A 70 35.87 -16.58 -10.19
CA GLY A 70 34.65 -17.14 -9.58
C GLY A 70 34.31 -16.85 -8.11
N SER A 71 34.86 -15.81 -7.47
CA SER A 71 34.69 -15.62 -6.02
C SER A 71 33.44 -14.81 -5.65
N ALA A 72 32.36 -15.46 -5.21
CA ALA A 72 31.16 -14.86 -4.61
C ALA A 72 31.22 -14.77 -3.08
N SER A 73 30.82 -13.64 -2.52
CA SER A 73 30.39 -13.45 -1.13
C SER A 73 28.96 -12.93 -1.13
N ALA A 74 28.24 -13.07 -0.02
CA ALA A 74 26.82 -12.74 0.20
C ALA A 74 26.57 -12.53 1.71
N PHE A 75 25.50 -11.80 2.05
CA PHE A 75 24.90 -11.54 3.36
C PHE A 75 23.35 -11.59 3.00
N SER A 76 22.35 -11.80 3.90
CA SER A 76 20.86 -11.55 3.68
C SER A 76 20.05 -10.69 4.76
N ARG A 77 19.39 -9.48 4.56
CA ARG A 77 18.91 -8.44 5.57
C ARG A 77 17.38 -8.40 5.51
N GLY A 78 16.73 -8.48 6.66
CA GLY A 78 15.28 -8.41 6.79
C GLY A 78 14.89 -8.05 8.22
N ALA A 79 13.71 -7.49 8.45
CA ALA A 79 13.20 -7.35 9.80
C ALA A 79 11.68 -7.43 9.79
N SER A 80 11.12 -8.04 10.81
CA SER A 80 9.67 -8.16 11.02
C SER A 80 9.38 -7.88 12.48
N SER A 81 8.32 -7.14 12.78
CA SER A 81 7.93 -6.85 14.16
C SER A 81 6.43 -6.93 14.32
N ALA A 82 5.99 -7.40 15.49
CA ALA A 82 4.58 -7.47 15.85
C ALA A 82 4.31 -6.55 17.06
N ARG A 83 3.20 -5.83 16.98
CA ARG A 83 2.69 -4.95 18.05
C ARG A 83 1.18 -5.13 18.14
N VAL A 84 0.63 -4.94 19.33
CA VAL A 84 -0.80 -4.95 19.59
C VAL A 84 -1.22 -3.58 20.07
N HIS A 85 -2.35 -3.11 19.56
CA HIS A 85 -3.04 -1.92 20.02
C HIS A 85 -4.39 -2.36 20.57
N VAL A 86 -4.74 -1.90 21.78
CA VAL A 86 -5.99 -2.28 22.43
C VAL A 86 -6.85 -1.04 22.59
N TYR A 87 -8.09 -1.12 22.10
CA TYR A 87 -9.11 -0.12 22.35
C TYR A 87 -10.26 -0.79 23.10
N VAL A 88 -10.62 -0.23 24.26
CA VAL A 88 -11.75 -0.69 25.05
C VAL A 88 -12.94 0.21 24.72
N HIS A 89 -13.99 -0.37 24.15
CA HIS A 89 -15.20 0.35 23.78
C HIS A 89 -16.20 0.33 24.95
N ASP A 90 -16.65 1.50 25.37
CA ASP A 90 -17.86 1.64 26.17
C ASP A 90 -19.08 1.62 25.23
N PHE A 91 -19.79 0.51 25.22
CA PHE A 91 -20.93 0.31 24.32
C PHE A 91 -22.14 1.14 24.72
N GLU A 92 -22.33 1.44 26.00
CA GLU A 92 -23.48 2.22 26.47
C GLU A 92 -23.34 3.69 26.06
N ALA A 93 -22.16 4.27 26.31
CA ALA A 93 -21.87 5.64 25.90
C ALA A 93 -21.91 5.79 24.36
N MET A 94 -21.47 4.77 23.63
CA MET A 94 -21.49 4.77 22.17
C MET A 94 -22.90 4.66 21.61
N ASP A 95 -23.73 3.78 22.15
CA ASP A 95 -25.13 3.63 21.73
C ASP A 95 -25.93 4.91 21.99
N ALA A 96 -25.77 5.51 23.17
CA ALA A 96 -26.38 6.80 23.49
C ALA A 96 -25.96 7.90 22.50
N LYS A 97 -24.69 7.91 22.09
CA LYS A 97 -24.19 8.86 21.09
C LYS A 97 -24.75 8.59 19.70
N LEU A 98 -24.80 7.33 19.28
CA LEU A 98 -25.36 6.92 17.98
C LEU A 98 -26.85 7.24 17.89
N LEU A 99 -27.61 7.04 18.98
CA LEU A 99 -29.02 7.42 19.05
C LEU A 99 -29.20 8.95 18.97
N GLY A 100 -28.37 9.72 19.68
CA GLY A 100 -28.40 11.18 19.58
C GLY A 100 -28.08 11.69 18.16
N GLU A 101 -27.10 11.09 17.49
CA GLU A 101 -26.76 11.41 16.09
C GLU A 101 -27.86 10.97 15.12
N ALA A 102 -28.50 9.82 15.35
CA ALA A 102 -29.61 9.33 14.57
C ALA A 102 -30.84 10.24 14.69
N ASP A 103 -31.16 10.71 15.90
CA ASP A 103 -32.26 11.66 16.13
C ASP A 103 -31.97 13.03 15.49
N ALA A 104 -30.72 13.50 15.56
CA ALA A 104 -30.30 14.73 14.88
C ALA A 104 -30.39 14.62 13.35
N THR A 105 -30.07 13.44 12.80
CA THR A 105 -30.20 13.15 11.36
C THR A 105 -31.65 12.93 10.94
N ARG A 106 -32.47 12.33 11.83
CA ARG A 106 -33.90 12.07 11.66
C ARG A 106 -34.75 13.33 11.82
N ALA A 107 -34.14 14.48 12.15
CA ALA A 107 -34.82 15.77 12.13
C ALA A 107 -35.76 15.81 10.92
N PRO A 108 -37.07 16.05 11.16
CA PRO A 108 -38.08 15.85 10.15
C PRO A 108 -37.64 16.63 8.92
N ILE A 109 -37.84 16.03 7.73
CA ILE A 109 -37.92 16.81 6.51
C ILE A 109 -39.03 17.82 6.80
N VAL A 110 -38.63 19.01 7.26
CA VAL A 110 -39.51 20.15 7.37
C VAL A 110 -39.74 20.48 5.92
N THR A 111 -40.77 19.86 5.35
CA THR A 111 -41.34 20.30 4.09
C THR A 111 -41.62 21.77 4.35
N PRO A 112 -40.84 22.70 3.75
CA PRO A 112 -41.10 24.11 3.96
C PRO A 112 -42.57 24.31 3.62
N PRO A 113 -43.33 25.04 4.45
CA PRO A 113 -44.75 25.27 4.17
C PRO A 113 -44.85 25.71 2.72
N PRO A 114 -45.84 25.19 1.95
CA PRO A 114 -45.94 25.47 0.53
C PRO A 114 -45.83 26.97 0.35
N GLN A 115 -44.71 27.42 -0.22
CA GLN A 115 -44.47 28.85 -0.37
C GLN A 115 -45.64 29.35 -1.20
N PRO A 116 -46.37 30.39 -0.76
CA PRO A 116 -47.43 30.95 -1.57
C PRO A 116 -46.80 31.27 -2.91
N ARG A 117 -47.24 30.54 -3.94
CA ARG A 117 -46.79 30.74 -5.31
C ARG A 117 -46.99 32.23 -5.55
N ARG A 118 -45.89 32.97 -5.73
CA ARG A 118 -45.88 34.43 -5.82
C ARG A 118 -46.55 34.84 -7.14
N SER A 119 -47.85 34.61 -7.20
CA SER A 119 -48.75 34.80 -8.32
C SER A 119 -49.54 36.05 -8.01
N GLY A 120 -48.88 37.20 -8.10
CA GLY A 120 -49.55 38.47 -7.86
C GLY A 120 -48.57 39.62 -7.67
N ALA A 121 -48.61 40.55 -8.61
CA ALA A 121 -48.06 41.91 -8.51
C ALA A 121 -46.53 42.08 -8.57
N LEU A 122 -45.87 41.48 -9.57
CA LEU A 122 -44.60 42.02 -10.10
C LEU A 122 -44.82 43.20 -11.06
N TRP A 123 -46.06 43.44 -11.49
CA TRP A 123 -46.42 44.50 -12.43
C TRP A 123 -46.81 45.83 -11.75
N ALA A 124 -47.07 45.84 -10.44
CA ALA A 124 -47.48 47.03 -9.70
C ALA A 124 -46.29 47.80 -9.08
N ARG A 125 -45.17 47.90 -9.80
CA ARG A 125 -44.16 48.91 -9.48
C ARG A 125 -44.58 50.21 -10.15
N PRO A 126 -45.07 51.23 -9.43
CA PRO A 126 -45.30 52.52 -10.04
C PRO A 126 -43.96 53.04 -10.56
N MET A 127 -43.87 53.24 -11.87
CA MET A 127 -42.73 53.94 -12.47
C MET A 127 -42.62 55.31 -11.79
N ARG A 128 -41.48 55.55 -11.14
CA ARG A 128 -41.14 56.90 -10.67
C ARG A 128 -41.14 57.81 -11.89
N ARG A 129 -42.08 58.75 -11.92
CA ARG A 129 -42.15 59.82 -12.92
C ARG A 129 -40.81 60.57 -12.89
N PRO A 130 -40.13 60.80 -14.03
CA PRO A 130 -38.89 61.55 -14.05
C PRO A 130 -39.14 63.00 -13.57
N PRO A 131 -38.17 63.63 -12.88
CA PRO A 131 -38.33 64.99 -12.40
C PRO A 131 -38.49 65.95 -13.58
N ALA A 132 -39.45 66.87 -13.44
CA ALA A 132 -39.64 67.96 -14.38
C ALA A 132 -38.40 68.86 -14.39
N VAL A 133 -37.83 69.09 -15.57
CA VAL A 133 -36.81 70.11 -15.80
C VAL A 133 -37.53 71.46 -15.81
N ALA A 134 -37.18 72.32 -14.85
CA ALA A 134 -37.61 73.71 -14.81
C ALA A 134 -36.72 74.58 -15.73
N PRO A 135 -37.20 75.75 -16.22
CA PRO A 135 -36.57 76.49 -17.33
C PRO A 135 -35.21 77.10 -17.00
#